data_AF-A0A938JG05-F1
#
_entry.id   AF-A0A938JG05-F1
#
_cell.length_a   1.000
_cell.length_b   1.000
_cell.length_c   1.000
_cell.angle_alpha   90.00
_cell.angle_beta   90.00
_cell.angle_gamma   90.00
#
_symmetry.space_group_name_H-M   'P 1'
#
loop_
_entity.id
_entity.type
_entity.pdbx_description
1 polymer ?
#
loop_
_entity_poly.entity_id
_entity_poly.type
_entity_poly.pdbx_seq_one_letter_code
_entity_poly.pdbx_strand_id
1 'polypeptide(L)'
;MSTADDEHWMRHALDEAVRAPAHGDVPVGCVIVRDGSVVATARNERELRQDPTAHAEVLAIRDAAIALGGWRLVGCTLYVTL
;
A
#
# COMPACT_ATOMS: atom_id res chain seq x y z
N MET A 1 6.94 16.60 -5.78
CA MET A 1 5.96 15.73 -6.45
C MET A 1 4.93 16.62 -7.13
N SER A 2 4.57 16.27 -8.35
CA SER A 2 3.54 16.93 -9.15
C SER A 2 2.22 16.14 -9.04
N THR A 3 1.11 16.76 -9.43
CA THR A 3 -0.20 16.07 -9.53
C THR A 3 -0.14 14.86 -10.47
N ALA A 4 0.69 14.92 -11.52
CA ALA A 4 0.90 13.79 -12.43
C ALA A 4 1.60 12.61 -11.75
N ASP A 5 2.50 12.88 -10.79
CA ASP A 5 3.14 11.83 -9.98
C ASP A 5 2.09 11.19 -9.05
N ASP A 6 1.21 12.00 -8.45
CA ASP A 6 0.15 11.49 -7.57
C ASP A 6 -0.83 10.56 -8.29
N GLU A 7 -1.26 10.92 -9.50
CA GLU A 7 -2.10 10.05 -10.33
C GLU A 7 -1.37 8.78 -10.75
N HIS A 8 -0.07 8.85 -11.06
CA HIS A 8 0.73 7.67 -11.41
C HIS A 8 0.76 6.67 -10.25
N TRP A 9 1.06 7.14 -9.04
CA TRP A 9 1.11 6.27 -7.86
C TRP A 9 -0.26 5.78 -7.42
N MET A 10 -1.32 6.59 -7.59
CA MET A 10 -2.69 6.13 -7.33
C MET A 10 -3.13 5.02 -8.29
N ARG A 11 -2.74 5.07 -9.58
CA ARG A 11 -2.98 3.95 -10.51
C ARG A 11 -2.29 2.67 -10.04
N HIS A 12 -1.07 2.77 -9.53
CA HIS A 12 -0.37 1.62 -8.96
C HIS A 12 -1.10 1.04 -7.72
N ALA A 13 -1.65 1.90 -6.85
CA ALA A 13 -2.47 1.45 -5.72
C ALA A 13 -3.75 0.73 -6.21
N LEU A 14 -4.38 1.23 -7.28
CA LEU A 14 -5.55 0.59 -7.90
C LEU A 14 -5.19 -0.79 -8.51
N ASP A 15 -4.02 -0.93 -9.12
CA ASP A 15 -3.53 -2.21 -9.65
C ASP A 15 -3.32 -3.27 -8.54
N GLU A 16 -2.97 -2.85 -7.32
CA GLU A 16 -2.99 -3.74 -6.16
C GLU A 16 -4.40 -4.04 -5.66
N ALA A 17 -5.28 -3.04 -5.65
CA ALA A 17 -6.66 -3.17 -5.16
C ALA A 17 -7.44 -4.25 -5.91
N VAL A 18 -7.26 -4.36 -7.25
CA VAL A 18 -7.96 -5.35 -8.08
C VAL A 18 -7.60 -6.79 -7.75
N ARG A 19 -6.51 -7.02 -7.01
CA ARG A 19 -6.06 -8.35 -6.59
C ARG A 19 -6.67 -8.81 -5.25
N ALA A 20 -7.34 -7.92 -4.50
CA ALA A 20 -7.92 -8.27 -3.19
C ALA A 20 -9.18 -9.16 -3.30
N PRO A 21 -10.10 -8.94 -4.26
CA PRO A 21 -11.31 -9.77 -4.36
C PRO A 21 -11.02 -11.26 -4.61
N ALA A 22 -9.82 -11.63 -5.09
CA ALA A 22 -9.41 -13.02 -5.30
C ALA A 22 -9.44 -13.88 -4.03
N HIS A 23 -9.43 -13.26 -2.85
CA HIS A 23 -9.52 -13.94 -1.55
C HIS A 23 -10.68 -13.41 -0.68
N GLY A 24 -11.64 -12.72 -1.30
CA GLY A 24 -12.89 -12.27 -0.65
C GLY A 24 -12.80 -10.90 0.05
N ASP A 25 -11.63 -10.27 0.02
CA ASP A 25 -11.42 -8.96 0.63
C ASP A 25 -11.97 -7.79 -0.20
N VAL A 26 -12.27 -6.70 0.50
CA VAL A 26 -12.67 -5.42 -0.10
C VAL A 26 -11.52 -4.87 -0.96
N PRO A 27 -11.78 -4.39 -2.20
CA PRO A 27 -10.74 -3.92 -3.12
C PRO A 27 -10.14 -2.59 -2.69
N VAL A 28 -9.18 -2.65 -1.76
CA VAL A 28 -8.34 -1.53 -1.33
C VAL A 28 -6.89 -1.91 -1.56
N GLY A 29 -6.14 -1.02 -2.21
CA GLY A 29 -4.72 -1.15 -2.46
C GLY A 29 -3.96 0.06 -1.93
N CYS A 30 -2.68 -0.16 -1.63
CA CYS A 30 -1.80 0.83 -1.04
C CYS A 30 -0.40 0.71 -1.65
N VAL A 31 0.22 1.85 -1.93
CA VAL A 31 1.64 1.95 -2.29
C VAL A 31 2.33 2.99 -1.43
N ILE A 32 3.52 2.67 -0.94
CA ILE A 32 4.41 3.60 -0.26
C ILE A 32 5.59 3.89 -1.17
N VAL A 33 5.84 5.17 -1.41
CA VAL A 33 6.93 5.64 -2.27
C VAL A 33 7.89 6.52 -1.47
N ARG A 34 9.17 6.50 -1.86
CA ARG A 34 10.21 7.35 -1.32
C ARG A 34 11.17 7.71 -2.44
N ASP A 35 11.50 9.00 -2.57
CA ASP A 35 12.44 9.50 -3.57
C ASP A 35 12.11 9.01 -5.00
N GLY A 36 10.81 8.97 -5.34
CA GLY A 36 10.32 8.53 -6.65
C GLY A 36 10.33 7.02 -6.90
N SER A 37 10.62 6.20 -5.88
CA SER A 37 10.67 4.74 -5.96
C SER A 37 9.67 4.08 -5.02
N VAL A 38 9.09 2.96 -5.43
CA VAL A 38 8.23 2.15 -4.57
C VAL A 38 9.06 1.49 -3.48
N VAL A 39 8.64 1.65 -2.23
CA VAL A 39 9.22 1.00 -1.04
C VAL A 39 8.42 -0.25 -0.70
N ALA A 40 7.09 -0.14 -0.72
CA ALA A 40 6.18 -1.25 -0.41
C ALA A 40 4.85 -1.09 -1.14
N THR A 41 4.19 -2.22 -1.40
CA THR A 41 2.83 -2.30 -1.92
C THR A 41 2.06 -3.32 -1.10
N ALA A 42 0.77 -3.08 -0.92
CA ALA A 42 -0.12 -4.04 -0.30
C ALA A 42 -1.56 -3.83 -0.75
N ARG A 43 -2.40 -4.79 -0.40
CA ARG A 43 -3.86 -4.72 -0.56
C ARG A 43 -4.51 -5.26 0.71
N ASN A 44 -5.81 -5.01 0.88
CA ASN A 44 -6.53 -5.65 1.98
C ASN A 44 -6.33 -7.17 1.90
N GLU A 45 -6.07 -7.80 3.04
CA GLU A 45 -5.92 -9.24 3.22
C GLU A 45 -6.57 -9.67 4.54
N ARG A 46 -7.67 -9.01 4.92
CA ARG A 46 -8.38 -9.18 6.18
C ARG A 46 -9.04 -10.56 6.23
N GLU A 47 -9.73 -10.92 5.15
CA GLU A 47 -10.31 -12.25 4.97
C GLU A 47 -9.21 -13.29 4.72
N LEU A 48 -8.19 -12.97 3.90
CA LEU A 48 -7.09 -13.90 3.64
C LEU A 48 -6.30 -14.27 4.91
N ARG A 49 -5.99 -13.30 5.77
CA ARG A 49 -5.18 -13.52 6.99
C ARG A 49 -6.03 -13.80 8.23
N GLN A 50 -7.35 -13.69 8.15
CA GLN A 50 -8.26 -13.72 9.31
C GLN A 50 -7.82 -12.73 10.40
N ASP A 51 -7.36 -11.55 9.97
CA ASP A 51 -6.83 -10.49 10.84
C ASP A 51 -7.59 -9.19 10.54
N PRO A 52 -8.39 -8.65 11.47
CA PRO A 52 -9.15 -7.43 11.24
C PRO A 52 -8.28 -6.20 10.97
N THR A 53 -6.97 -6.26 11.26
CA THR A 53 -6.01 -5.18 11.03
C THR A 53 -5.23 -5.31 9.72
N ALA A 54 -5.42 -6.39 8.94
CA ALA A 54 -4.74 -6.63 7.67
C ALA A 54 -5.30 -5.76 6.52
N HIS A 55 -5.42 -4.46 6.80
CA HIS A 55 -5.72 -3.40 5.85
C HIS A 55 -4.51 -3.12 4.96
N ALA A 56 -4.75 -2.66 3.74
CA ALA A 56 -3.69 -2.33 2.77
C ALA A 56 -2.64 -1.37 3.36
N GLU A 57 -3.07 -0.34 4.09
CA GLU A 57 -2.21 0.67 4.70
C GLU A 57 -1.31 0.07 5.78
N VAL A 58 -1.90 -0.75 6.66
CA VAL A 58 -1.18 -1.39 7.77
C VAL A 58 -0.14 -2.35 7.25
N LEU A 59 -0.50 -3.16 6.25
CA LEU A 59 0.40 -4.11 5.62
C LEU A 59 1.54 -3.39 4.88
N ALA A 60 1.23 -2.36 4.07
CA ALA A 60 2.25 -1.58 3.38
C ALA A 60 3.21 -0.88 4.36
N ILE A 61 2.71 -0.32 5.47
CA ILE A 61 3.55 0.30 6.52
C ILE A 61 4.49 -0.73 7.15
N ARG A 62 3.99 -1.93 7.47
CA ARG A 62 4.80 -3.02 8.02
C ARG A 62 5.91 -3.41 7.05
N ASP A 63 5.56 -3.61 5.78
CA ASP A 63 6.51 -4.02 4.74
C ASP A 63 7.54 -2.91 4.45
N ALA A 64 7.12 -1.64 4.43
CA ALA A 64 8.03 -0.51 4.28
C ALA A 64 8.99 -0.36 5.47
N ALA A 65 8.51 -0.59 6.70
CA ALA A 65 9.36 -0.55 7.88
C ALA A 65 10.43 -1.65 7.87
N ILE A 66 10.07 -2.85 7.39
CA ILE A 66 11.02 -3.95 7.16
C ILE A 66 12.04 -3.56 6.08
N ALA A 67 11.57 -3.07 4.92
CA ALA A 67 12.43 -2.68 3.80
C ALA A 67 13.43 -1.56 4.15
N LEU A 68 13.02 -0.61 4.99
CA LEU A 68 13.84 0.52 5.44
C LEU A 68 14.64 0.24 6.73
N GLY A 69 14.47 -0.94 7.34
CA GLY A 69 15.20 -1.35 8.55
C GLY A 69 14.79 -0.57 9.82
N GLY A 70 13.58 -0.03 9.88
CA GLY A 70 13.12 0.74 11.04
C GLY A 70 11.69 1.25 10.93
N TRP A 71 11.11 1.66 12.06
CA TRP A 71 9.71 2.08 12.16
C TRP A 71 9.42 3.50 11.62
N ARG A 72 10.46 4.29 11.34
CA ARG A 72 10.32 5.67 10.87
C ARG A 72 10.35 5.73 9.35
N LEU A 73 9.19 6.00 8.74
CA LEU A 73 9.03 6.15 7.29
C LEU A 73 9.22 7.61 6.83
N VAL A 74 10.26 8.29 7.31
CA VAL A 74 10.52 9.70 6.98
C VAL A 74 10.79 9.86 5.49
N GLY A 75 10.16 10.86 4.87
CA GLY A 75 10.29 11.13 3.43
C GLY A 75 9.51 10.17 2.53
N CYS A 76 8.68 9.29 3.12
CA CYS A 76 7.76 8.46 2.34
C CYS A 76 6.42 9.17 2.12
N THR A 77 5.80 8.92 0.97
CA THR A 77 4.38 9.23 0.70
C THR A 77 3.62 7.91 0.57
N LEU A 78 2.43 7.85 1.18
CA LEU A 78 1.52 6.71 1.09
C LEU A 78 0.31 7.10 0.23
N TYR A 79 -0.02 6.27 -0.75
CA TYR A 79 -1.24 6.39 -1.54
C TYR A 79 -2.13 5.19 -1.27
N VAL A 80 -3.40 5.44 -0.97
CA VAL A 80 -4.41 4.41 -0.71
C VAL A 80 -5.68 4.75 -1.48
N THR A 81 -6.36 3.71 -1.98
CA THR A 81 -7.53 3.87 -2.87
C THR A 81 -8.83 4.21 -2.14
N LEU A 82 -8.85 4.25 -0.80
CA LEU A 82 -9.99 4.58 0.06
C LEU A 82 -9.55 5.36 1.30
#